data_AF-A0A8T0JFH3-F1
#
_entry.id   AF-A0A8T0JFH3-F1
#
_cell.length_a   1.000
_cell.length_b   1.000
_cell.length_c   1.000
_cell.angle_alpha   90.00
_cell.angle_beta   90.00
_cell.angle_gamma   90.00
#
_symmetry.space_group_name_H-M   'P 1'
#
loop_
_entity.id
_entity.type
_entity.pdbx_description
1 polymer ?
#
loop_
_entity_poly.entity_id
_entity_poly.type
_entity_poly.pdbx_seq_one_letter_code
_entity_poly.pdbx_strand_id
1 'polypeptide(L)'
;MITLCLRLRPQRKKVFVLSRAQGVPMKRKLKEFPVTEDALLPVGTSLNVRHFVPGQYVDVTGITKGKGFQGVMKRHGFKGGPASHGASLSHRSAGSVGHITGPGRVFKGKKMAGRMGGEQRTVKSVWVYKVDPARNLMWVKGQVPGATGNFVFIKDAVYKKPDISLLPFPTYFGPEDEDTDNLKPLVAELGDVDPFIVTD
;
A
#
# COMPACT_ATOMS: atom_id res chain seq x y z
N MET A 1 7.58 13.03 -3.51
CA MET A 1 7.34 14.12 -2.56
C MET A 1 5.91 14.03 -2.00
N ILE A 2 5.73 13.32 -0.88
CA ILE A 2 4.44 13.15 -0.18
C ILE A 2 4.54 13.99 1.09
N THR A 3 3.74 15.05 1.23
CA THR A 3 3.71 15.91 2.42
C THR A 3 2.45 15.61 3.23
N LEU A 4 2.62 15.51 4.55
CA LEU A 4 1.62 15.06 5.50
C LEU A 4 0.83 16.22 6.11
N CYS A 5 -0.49 16.09 6.21
CA CYS A 5 -1.34 17.15 6.81
C CYS A 5 -2.56 16.53 7.51
N LEU A 6 -2.66 16.72 8.85
CA LEU A 6 -3.65 16.13 9.75
C LEU A 6 -4.96 16.95 9.91
N ARG A 7 -6.07 16.31 9.52
CA ARG A 7 -7.45 16.23 10.07
C ARG A 7 -8.46 17.40 9.98
N LEU A 8 -9.55 17.15 9.23
CA LEU A 8 -11.02 17.31 9.49
C LEU A 8 -11.80 17.53 8.16
N ARG A 9 -12.75 16.65 7.81
CA ARG A 9 -13.62 16.71 6.60
C ARG A 9 -14.93 17.49 6.86
N PRO A 10 -15.72 17.92 5.84
CA PRO A 10 -15.53 17.92 4.36
C PRO A 10 -15.67 19.37 3.76
N GLN A 11 -15.16 19.75 2.60
CA GLN A 11 -15.64 19.54 1.22
C GLN A 11 -14.66 20.26 0.26
N ARG A 12 -14.58 19.80 -0.99
CA ARG A 12 -13.55 20.04 -2.02
C ARG A 12 -13.11 21.48 -2.38
N LYS A 13 -13.67 22.53 -1.77
CA LYS A 13 -13.25 23.94 -1.99
C LYS A 13 -12.12 24.43 -1.05
N LYS A 14 -11.71 23.65 -0.04
CA LYS A 14 -10.75 24.08 1.01
C LYS A 14 -9.26 23.76 0.74
N VAL A 15 -8.91 22.89 -0.20
CA VAL A 15 -7.50 22.44 -0.36
C VAL A 15 -6.60 23.55 -0.90
N PHE A 16 -7.09 24.35 -1.85
CA PHE A 16 -6.33 25.48 -2.40
C PHE A 16 -6.02 26.53 -1.33
N VAL A 17 -7.02 26.88 -0.51
CA VAL A 17 -6.87 27.86 0.58
C VAL A 17 -5.87 27.37 1.62
N LEU A 18 -5.92 26.08 1.98
CA LEU A 18 -4.98 25.47 2.92
C LEU A 18 -3.54 25.49 2.38
N SER A 19 -3.31 25.06 1.14
CA SER A 19 -1.97 25.07 0.53
C SER A 19 -1.40 26.48 0.42
N ARG A 20 -2.24 27.46 0.02
CA ARG A 20 -1.84 28.88 -0.06
C ARG A 20 -1.52 29.46 1.32
N ALA A 21 -2.33 29.17 2.33
CA ALA A 21 -2.09 29.64 3.70
C ALA A 21 -0.78 29.10 4.30
N GLN A 22 -0.37 27.89 3.89
CA GLN A 22 0.86 27.25 4.34
C GLN A 22 2.07 27.54 3.43
N GLY A 23 1.90 28.27 2.32
CA GLY A 23 2.99 28.57 1.38
C GLY A 23 3.52 27.37 0.58
N VAL A 24 2.77 26.27 0.48
CA VAL A 24 3.21 25.01 -0.17
C VAL A 24 2.51 24.83 -1.53
N PRO A 25 3.21 24.34 -2.58
CA PRO A 25 2.57 24.05 -3.87
C PRO A 25 1.50 22.97 -3.75
N MET A 26 0.44 23.09 -4.56
CA MET A 26 -0.69 22.17 -4.57
C MET A 26 -0.25 20.74 -4.91
N LYS A 27 -0.75 19.75 -4.15
CA LYS A 27 -0.47 18.32 -4.36
C LYS A 27 -1.73 17.58 -4.81
N ARG A 28 -1.57 16.56 -5.67
CA ARG A 28 -2.67 15.75 -6.22
C ARG A 28 -3.34 14.83 -5.17
N LYS A 29 -2.61 14.42 -4.13
CA LYS A 29 -3.12 13.63 -3.00
C LYS A 29 -2.55 14.11 -1.68
N LEU A 30 -3.39 14.11 -0.66
CA LEU A 30 -3.03 14.37 0.74
C LEU A 30 -3.34 13.12 1.56
N LYS A 31 -2.43 12.78 2.47
CA LYS A 31 -2.57 11.67 3.41
C LYS A 31 -1.98 12.09 4.75
N GLU A 32 -2.37 11.34 5.77
CA GLU A 32 -1.95 11.52 7.16
C GLU A 32 -1.23 10.24 7.59
N PHE A 33 -0.14 10.41 8.34
CA PHE A 33 0.58 9.37 9.04
C PHE A 33 0.57 9.74 10.53
N PRO A 34 0.15 8.81 11.41
CA PRO A 34 0.33 9.01 12.84
C PRO A 34 1.83 8.91 13.16
N VAL A 35 2.35 9.90 13.88
CA VAL A 35 3.76 10.00 14.29
C VAL A 35 3.83 10.35 15.78
N THR A 36 4.98 10.07 16.41
CA THR A 36 5.30 10.51 17.77
C THR A 36 5.67 12.00 17.79
N GLU A 37 5.64 12.62 18.97
CA GLU A 37 5.96 14.06 19.13
C GLU A 37 7.39 14.39 18.71
N ASP A 38 8.35 13.48 18.97
CA ASP A 38 9.76 13.64 18.60
C ASP A 38 9.99 13.56 17.08
N ALA A 39 9.02 13.02 16.33
CA ALA A 39 9.10 12.84 14.87
C ALA A 39 8.39 13.96 14.10
N LEU A 40 8.06 15.08 14.76
CA LEU A 40 7.39 16.21 14.12
C LEU A 40 8.34 16.97 13.20
N LEU A 41 7.89 17.22 11.97
CA LEU A 41 8.62 17.98 10.98
C LEU A 41 7.98 19.37 10.78
N PRO A 42 8.79 20.41 10.50
CA PRO A 42 8.25 21.71 10.17
C PRO A 42 7.46 21.66 8.85
N VAL A 43 6.44 22.51 8.75
CA VAL A 43 5.59 22.57 7.56
C VAL A 43 6.42 23.00 6.35
N GLY A 44 6.19 22.36 5.20
CA GLY A 44 6.92 22.67 3.96
C GLY A 44 8.15 21.79 3.70
N THR A 45 8.58 20.99 4.68
CA THR A 45 9.70 20.05 4.53
C THR A 45 9.48 19.07 3.38
N SER A 46 10.49 18.94 2.52
CA SER A 46 10.53 17.99 1.42
C SER A 46 10.92 16.59 1.90
N LEU A 47 10.18 15.57 1.46
CA LEU A 47 10.55 14.16 1.71
C LEU A 47 11.08 13.51 0.44
N ASN A 48 12.31 12.99 0.55
CA ASN A 48 13.05 12.28 -0.49
C ASN A 48 13.08 10.77 -0.21
N VAL A 49 13.48 9.98 -1.20
CA VAL A 49 13.50 8.50 -1.06
C VAL A 49 14.55 8.02 -0.06
N ARG A 50 15.60 8.81 0.20
CA ARG A 50 16.63 8.52 1.22
C ARG A 50 16.11 8.46 2.66
N HIS A 51 14.85 8.81 2.88
CA HIS A 51 14.16 8.48 4.14
C HIS A 51 14.15 6.96 4.42
N PHE A 52 14.19 6.14 3.36
CA PHE A 52 14.25 4.70 3.46
C PHE A 52 15.67 4.19 3.16
N VAL A 53 16.14 3.25 3.96
CA VAL A 53 17.44 2.59 3.81
C VAL A 53 17.27 1.23 3.12
N PRO A 54 18.07 0.90 2.10
CA PRO A 54 18.05 -0.44 1.50
C PRO A 54 18.27 -1.54 2.54
N GLY A 55 17.50 -2.62 2.47
CA GLY A 55 17.51 -3.71 3.45
C GLY A 55 16.43 -3.62 4.52
N GLN A 56 15.75 -2.49 4.65
CA GLN A 56 14.63 -2.36 5.58
C GLN A 56 13.33 -3.00 5.04
N TYR A 57 12.40 -3.29 5.96
CA TYR A 57 11.04 -3.72 5.62
C TYR A 57 10.04 -2.56 5.74
N VAL A 58 9.13 -2.46 4.76
CA VAL A 58 8.09 -1.43 4.70
C VAL A 58 6.69 -2.01 4.50
N ASP A 59 5.66 -1.31 4.95
CA ASP A 59 4.27 -1.62 4.65
C ASP A 59 3.76 -0.71 3.51
N VAL A 60 3.28 -1.33 2.43
CA VAL A 60 2.80 -0.62 1.24
C VAL A 60 1.28 -0.68 1.17
N THR A 61 0.64 0.48 1.25
CA THR A 61 -0.82 0.63 1.23
C THR A 61 -1.28 1.29 -0.06
N GLY A 62 -2.25 0.72 -0.73
CA GLY A 62 -2.76 1.24 -1.99
C GLY A 62 -4.18 0.80 -2.28
N ILE A 63 -4.76 1.34 -3.35
CA ILE A 63 -6.08 0.95 -3.83
C ILE A 63 -5.89 -0.18 -4.84
N THR A 64 -6.45 -1.34 -4.53
CA THR A 64 -6.38 -2.53 -5.38
C THR A 64 -7.06 -2.31 -6.73
N LYS A 65 -6.57 -3.01 -7.77
CA LYS A 65 -7.18 -2.97 -9.11
C LYS A 65 -8.64 -3.41 -9.05
N GLY A 66 -9.55 -2.56 -9.51
CA GLY A 66 -10.98 -2.87 -9.60
C GLY A 66 -11.25 -3.94 -10.65
N LYS A 67 -12.13 -4.89 -10.33
CA LYS A 67 -12.60 -5.94 -11.24
C LYS A 67 -14.11 -5.85 -11.54
N GLY A 68 -14.80 -4.80 -11.09
CA GLY A 68 -16.26 -4.66 -11.29
C GLY A 68 -17.08 -5.64 -10.44
N PHE A 69 -18.31 -5.94 -10.87
CA PHE A 69 -19.16 -6.96 -10.23
C PHE A 69 -18.66 -8.36 -10.59
N GLN A 70 -18.37 -9.18 -9.60
CA GLN A 70 -17.83 -10.53 -9.78
C GLN A 70 -18.71 -11.57 -9.09
N GLY A 71 -18.84 -12.72 -9.75
CA GLY A 71 -19.53 -13.88 -9.21
C GLY A 71 -18.77 -14.53 -8.05
N VAL A 72 -19.44 -15.42 -7.31
CA VAL A 72 -18.93 -16.08 -6.11
C VAL A 72 -17.65 -16.89 -6.33
N MET A 73 -17.52 -17.54 -7.50
CA MET A 73 -16.33 -18.33 -7.82
C MET A 73 -15.07 -17.44 -7.90
N LYS A 74 -15.13 -16.32 -8.63
CA LYS A 74 -13.96 -15.43 -8.77
C LYS A 74 -13.71 -14.58 -7.53
N ARG A 75 -14.78 -14.13 -6.86
CA ARG A 75 -14.69 -13.23 -5.70
C ARG A 75 -14.21 -13.96 -4.44
N HIS A 76 -14.68 -15.19 -4.22
CA HIS A 76 -14.49 -15.95 -2.97
C HIS A 76 -13.85 -17.32 -3.16
N GLY A 77 -13.54 -17.74 -4.38
CA GLY A 77 -12.92 -19.05 -4.65
C GLY A 77 -13.86 -20.24 -4.50
N PHE A 78 -15.18 -20.07 -4.69
CA PHE A 78 -16.14 -21.17 -4.62
C PHE A 78 -15.90 -22.18 -5.76
N LYS A 79 -16.04 -23.49 -5.47
CA LYS A 79 -15.81 -24.57 -6.44
C LYS A 79 -16.84 -24.64 -7.57
N GLY A 80 -18.08 -24.22 -7.31
CA GLY A 80 -19.20 -24.35 -8.27
C GLY A 80 -19.83 -25.74 -8.25
N GLY A 81 -20.73 -26.00 -9.21
CA GLY A 81 -21.34 -27.30 -9.45
C GLY A 81 -20.59 -28.12 -10.51
N PRO A 82 -20.87 -29.43 -10.64
CA PRO A 82 -20.28 -30.26 -11.68
C PRO A 82 -20.67 -29.76 -13.08
N ALA A 83 -19.81 -30.02 -14.07
CA ALA A 83 -20.06 -29.65 -15.47
C ALA A 83 -20.97 -30.66 -16.20
N SER A 84 -20.87 -31.95 -15.84
CA SER A 84 -21.60 -33.06 -16.45
C SER A 84 -22.51 -33.77 -15.42
N HIS A 85 -23.05 -34.95 -15.76
CA HIS A 85 -23.92 -35.77 -14.92
C HIS A 85 -25.25 -35.09 -14.51
N GLY A 86 -25.93 -34.47 -15.48
CA GLY A 86 -27.28 -33.93 -15.28
C GLY A 86 -27.35 -32.58 -14.55
N ALA A 87 -26.23 -31.87 -14.41
CA ALA A 87 -26.23 -30.54 -13.83
C ALA A 87 -26.99 -29.53 -14.73
N SER A 88 -28.14 -29.07 -14.27
CA SER A 88 -28.96 -28.08 -14.96
C SER A 88 -28.65 -26.66 -14.45
N LEU A 89 -27.99 -25.84 -15.30
CA LEU A 89 -27.78 -24.38 -15.15
C LEU A 89 -27.04 -23.90 -13.88
N SER A 90 -26.53 -24.80 -13.04
CA SER A 90 -26.00 -24.48 -11.71
C SER A 90 -24.46 -24.47 -11.61
N HIS A 91 -23.75 -24.64 -12.73
CA HIS A 91 -22.28 -24.80 -12.78
C HIS A 91 -21.52 -23.70 -12.01
N ARG A 92 -21.99 -22.45 -12.05
CA ARG A 92 -21.33 -21.29 -11.41
C ARG A 92 -22.15 -20.66 -10.27
N SER A 93 -23.16 -21.39 -9.80
CA SER A 93 -24.04 -20.94 -8.72
C SER A 93 -23.33 -20.93 -7.36
N ALA A 94 -23.92 -20.22 -6.38
CA ALA A 94 -23.38 -20.14 -5.03
C ALA A 94 -23.69 -21.36 -4.15
N GLY A 95 -24.59 -22.24 -4.59
CA GLY A 95 -25.17 -23.28 -3.75
C GLY A 95 -26.05 -22.70 -2.63
N SER A 96 -26.20 -23.46 -1.55
CA SER A 96 -27.03 -23.05 -0.41
C SER A 96 -26.43 -21.87 0.36
N VAL A 97 -27.27 -20.88 0.68
CA VAL A 97 -26.88 -19.66 1.38
C VAL A 97 -27.22 -19.71 2.88
N GLY A 98 -28.16 -20.56 3.30
CA GLY A 98 -28.67 -20.62 4.68
C GLY A 98 -29.29 -21.97 5.07
N HIS A 99 -29.86 -22.00 6.27
CA HIS A 99 -30.54 -23.18 6.87
C HIS A 99 -32.05 -22.94 6.98
N ILE A 100 -32.84 -24.03 7.01
CA ILE A 100 -34.31 -23.97 7.00
C ILE A 100 -34.90 -23.68 8.40
N THR A 101 -34.75 -24.59 9.38
CA THR A 101 -35.47 -24.53 10.68
C THR A 101 -35.00 -23.41 11.61
N GLY A 102 -33.74 -23.00 11.54
CA GLY A 102 -33.24 -21.84 12.30
C GLY A 102 -31.91 -21.40 11.74
N PRO A 103 -31.68 -20.09 11.47
CA PRO A 103 -32.37 -18.88 11.94
C PRO A 103 -33.38 -18.23 10.98
N GLY A 104 -33.84 -18.92 9.91
CA GLY A 104 -34.83 -18.37 8.95
C GLY A 104 -34.37 -17.14 8.16
N ARG A 105 -33.07 -16.84 8.17
CA ARG A 105 -32.46 -15.68 7.48
C ARG A 105 -31.03 -15.98 7.05
N VAL A 106 -30.52 -15.16 6.14
CA VAL A 106 -29.10 -15.17 5.79
C VAL A 106 -28.30 -14.37 6.82
N PHE A 107 -27.20 -14.94 7.31
CA PHE A 107 -26.30 -14.25 8.24
C PHE A 107 -25.60 -13.05 7.59
N LYS A 108 -25.37 -11.99 8.38
CA LYS A 108 -24.61 -10.82 7.93
C LYS A 108 -23.18 -11.25 7.60
N GLY A 109 -22.61 -10.70 6.53
CA GLY A 109 -21.27 -11.06 6.07
C GLY A 109 -21.18 -12.38 5.29
N LYS A 110 -22.30 -13.03 4.98
CA LYS A 110 -22.30 -14.21 4.10
C LYS A 110 -21.67 -13.87 2.74
N LYS A 111 -20.76 -14.72 2.29
CA LYS A 111 -20.04 -14.56 1.02
C LYS A 111 -21.00 -14.64 -0.16
N MET A 112 -21.15 -13.54 -0.89
CA MET A 112 -22.02 -13.40 -2.06
C MET A 112 -21.31 -12.72 -3.22
N ALA A 113 -21.90 -12.77 -4.41
CA ALA A 113 -21.47 -12.00 -5.57
C ALA A 113 -21.49 -10.48 -5.26
N GLY A 114 -20.68 -9.71 -5.96
CA GLY A 114 -20.60 -8.27 -5.72
C GLY A 114 -19.33 -7.63 -6.27
N ARG A 115 -19.16 -6.35 -5.99
CA ARG A 115 -17.98 -5.59 -6.41
C ARG A 115 -16.70 -6.21 -5.81
N MET A 116 -15.69 -6.41 -6.67
CA MET A 116 -14.38 -6.92 -6.29
C MET A 116 -13.29 -5.90 -6.64
N GLY A 117 -12.35 -5.69 -5.71
CA GLY A 117 -11.26 -4.72 -5.88
C GLY A 117 -11.72 -3.26 -5.73
N GLY A 118 -10.80 -2.32 -5.93
CA GLY A 118 -11.05 -0.90 -5.63
C GLY A 118 -11.12 -0.61 -4.13
N GLU A 119 -10.69 -1.56 -3.31
CA GLU A 119 -10.59 -1.43 -1.86
C GLU A 119 -9.15 -1.07 -1.48
N GLN A 120 -8.98 -0.34 -0.38
CA GLN A 120 -7.68 -0.06 0.20
C GLN A 120 -7.14 -1.32 0.87
N ARG A 121 -5.96 -1.77 0.45
CA ARG A 121 -5.26 -2.92 1.05
C ARG A 121 -3.81 -2.55 1.33
N THR A 122 -3.25 -3.20 2.33
CA THR A 122 -1.85 -3.05 2.74
C THR A 122 -1.15 -4.38 2.57
N VAL A 123 -0.08 -4.39 1.79
CA VAL A 123 0.87 -5.50 1.75
C VAL A 123 1.92 -5.19 2.81
N LYS A 124 2.09 -6.12 3.75
CA LYS A 124 2.94 -5.92 4.93
C LYS A 124 4.33 -6.46 4.68
N SER A 125 5.32 -5.88 5.35
CA SER A 125 6.70 -6.40 5.42
C SER A 125 7.32 -6.68 4.05
N VAL A 126 7.29 -5.69 3.18
CA VAL A 126 7.90 -5.73 1.86
C VAL A 126 9.34 -5.21 1.94
N TRP A 127 10.29 -5.92 1.33
CA TRP A 127 11.72 -5.59 1.44
C TRP A 127 12.12 -4.48 0.47
N VAL A 128 12.90 -3.50 0.93
CA VAL A 128 13.48 -2.46 0.08
C VAL A 128 14.81 -2.95 -0.49
N TYR A 129 14.89 -3.11 -1.81
CA TYR A 129 16.06 -3.67 -2.48
C TYR A 129 17.09 -2.60 -2.87
N LYS A 130 16.62 -1.51 -3.46
CA LYS A 130 17.47 -0.45 -4.02
C LYS A 130 16.79 0.89 -3.88
N VAL A 131 17.58 1.93 -3.64
CA VAL A 131 17.15 3.33 -3.61
C VAL A 131 18.02 4.13 -4.56
N ASP A 132 17.39 4.86 -5.48
CA ASP A 132 18.04 5.79 -6.38
C ASP A 132 17.59 7.22 -6.01
N PRO A 133 18.44 7.96 -5.28
CA PRO A 133 18.10 9.30 -4.82
C PRO A 133 18.03 10.33 -5.94
N ALA A 134 18.86 10.22 -6.98
CA ALA A 134 18.89 11.18 -8.10
C ALA A 134 17.55 11.22 -8.83
N ARG A 135 16.93 10.05 -9.04
CA ARG A 135 15.63 9.94 -9.71
C ARG A 135 14.44 9.90 -8.74
N ASN A 136 14.71 9.91 -7.42
CA ASN A 136 13.71 9.65 -6.39
C ASN A 136 12.92 8.35 -6.65
N LEU A 137 13.64 7.26 -6.95
CA LEU A 137 13.06 5.93 -7.20
C LEU A 137 13.45 4.94 -6.11
N MET A 138 12.54 4.02 -5.81
CA MET A 138 12.76 2.91 -4.88
C MET A 138 12.29 1.60 -5.51
N TRP A 139 13.12 0.57 -5.40
CA TRP A 139 12.75 -0.79 -5.78
C TRP A 139 12.41 -1.58 -4.53
N VAL A 140 11.28 -2.26 -4.62
CA VAL A 140 10.72 -3.05 -3.54
C VAL A 140 10.57 -4.48 -4.05
N LYS A 141 11.05 -5.45 -3.27
CA LYS A 141 10.93 -6.87 -3.57
C LYS A 141 9.61 -7.38 -3.01
N GLY A 142 8.60 -7.46 -3.87
CA GLY A 142 7.27 -7.96 -3.52
C GLY A 142 6.16 -7.34 -4.36
N GLN A 143 4.92 -7.47 -3.88
CA GLN A 143 3.74 -6.99 -4.59
C GLN A 143 3.31 -5.62 -4.07
N VAL A 144 2.97 -4.72 -5.00
CA VAL A 144 2.41 -3.41 -4.69
C VAL A 144 0.91 -3.39 -5.07
N PRO A 145 0.01 -3.04 -4.14
CA PRO A 145 -1.42 -3.06 -4.42
C PRO A 145 -1.83 -1.89 -5.34
N GLY A 146 -2.25 -2.20 -6.56
CA GLY A 146 -2.81 -1.22 -7.48
C GLY A 146 -2.46 -1.48 -8.93
N ALA A 147 -2.87 -0.57 -9.81
CA ALA A 147 -2.39 -0.53 -11.19
C ALA A 147 -1.16 0.40 -11.28
N THR A 148 -0.36 0.26 -12.32
CA THR A 148 0.77 1.16 -12.60
C THR A 148 0.32 2.61 -12.65
N GLY A 149 1.09 3.51 -12.02
CA GLY A 149 0.77 4.95 -11.95
C GLY A 149 -0.21 5.35 -10.86
N ASN A 150 -0.80 4.40 -10.12
CA ASN A 150 -1.58 4.72 -8.93
C ASN A 150 -0.68 5.16 -7.78
N PHE A 151 -1.27 5.95 -6.89
CA PHE A 151 -0.63 6.32 -5.64
C PHE A 151 -0.61 5.16 -4.66
N VAL A 152 0.55 5.03 -4.02
CA VAL A 152 0.74 4.18 -2.85
C VAL A 152 1.26 5.00 -1.69
N PHE A 153 0.94 4.54 -0.49
CA PHE A 153 1.41 5.09 0.76
C PHE A 153 2.35 4.07 1.38
N ILE A 154 3.54 4.51 1.73
CA ILE A 154 4.60 3.66 2.28
C ILE A 154 4.90 4.18 3.67
N LYS A 155 5.05 3.25 4.62
CA LYS A 155 5.46 3.50 5.99
C LYS A 155 6.36 2.36 6.45
N ASP A 156 7.04 2.54 7.56
CA ASP A 156 7.83 1.46 8.15
C ASP A 156 6.94 0.27 8.55
N ALA A 157 7.52 -0.93 8.47
CA ALA A 157 6.80 -2.15 8.75
C ALA A 157 6.47 -2.29 10.24
N VAL A 158 5.21 -2.62 10.54
CA VAL A 158 4.75 -2.77 11.94
C VAL A 158 5.26 -4.07 12.58
N TYR A 159 5.35 -5.15 11.80
CA TYR A 159 5.70 -6.48 12.33
C TYR A 159 7.21 -6.74 12.32
N LYS A 160 7.85 -6.61 11.15
CA LYS A 160 9.31 -6.65 11.01
C LYS A 160 9.84 -5.24 11.21
N LYS A 161 9.97 -4.83 12.48
CA LYS A 161 10.48 -3.50 12.80
C LYS A 161 11.87 -3.30 12.22
N PRO A 162 12.16 -2.14 11.60
CA PRO A 162 13.50 -1.84 11.16
C PRO A 162 14.42 -1.64 12.36
N ASP A 163 15.72 -1.84 12.15
CA ASP A 163 16.73 -1.47 13.13
C ASP A 163 16.81 0.06 13.21
N ILE A 164 16.40 0.62 14.34
CA ILE A 164 16.25 2.06 14.55
C ILE A 164 17.62 2.76 14.45
N SER A 165 18.71 2.07 14.78
CA SER A 165 20.06 2.64 14.77
C SER A 165 20.55 3.02 13.36
N LEU A 166 20.07 2.32 12.34
CA LEU A 166 20.48 2.53 10.95
C LEU A 166 19.60 3.55 10.21
N LEU A 167 18.44 3.89 10.77
CA LEU A 167 17.47 4.74 10.10
C LEU A 167 17.67 6.22 10.42
N PRO A 168 17.53 7.11 9.42
CA PRO A 168 17.53 8.55 9.66
C PRO A 168 16.22 8.97 10.35
N PHE A 169 16.32 9.49 11.57
CA PHE A 169 15.20 10.03 12.35
C PHE A 169 15.38 11.54 12.58
N PRO A 170 14.35 12.39 12.42
CA PRO A 170 12.96 12.11 11.98
C PRO A 170 12.81 11.86 10.47
N THR A 171 13.72 12.37 9.66
CA THR A 171 13.87 12.06 8.23
C THR A 171 15.32 12.30 7.81
N TYR A 172 15.67 11.86 6.61
CA TYR A 172 16.98 12.18 6.01
C TYR A 172 17.04 13.65 5.59
N PHE A 173 18.00 14.38 6.15
CA PHE A 173 18.42 15.70 5.70
C PHE A 173 19.74 15.54 4.92
N GLY A 174 19.73 15.92 3.64
CA GLY A 174 20.96 15.95 2.85
C GLY A 174 21.78 17.20 3.19
N PRO A 175 23.13 17.13 3.14
CA PRO A 175 23.95 18.33 3.20
C PRO A 175 23.64 19.25 2.02
N GLU A 176 23.75 20.57 2.23
CA GLU A 176 23.37 21.58 1.22
C GLU A 176 24.23 21.50 -0.05
N ASP A 177 25.46 20.98 0.08
CA ASP A 177 26.44 20.87 -1.01
C ASP A 177 26.35 19.57 -1.83
N GLU A 178 25.40 18.67 -1.53
CA GLU A 178 25.25 17.42 -2.29
C GLU A 178 24.49 17.65 -3.61
N ASP A 179 25.18 17.46 -4.74
CA ASP A 179 24.58 17.42 -6.07
C ASP A 179 23.60 16.24 -6.19
N THR A 180 22.31 16.52 -6.03
CA THR A 180 21.27 15.48 -6.03
C THR A 180 21.23 14.64 -7.31
N ASP A 181 21.59 15.22 -8.46
CA ASP A 181 21.53 14.55 -9.76
C ASP A 181 22.64 13.50 -9.98
N ASN A 182 23.75 13.59 -9.22
CA ASN A 182 24.92 12.73 -9.38
C ASN A 182 25.04 11.64 -8.30
N LEU A 183 24.04 11.50 -7.43
CA LEU A 183 24.07 10.50 -6.37
C LEU A 183 23.96 9.08 -6.95
N LYS A 184 24.89 8.22 -6.52
CA LYS A 184 24.88 6.80 -6.88
C LYS A 184 23.70 6.09 -6.20
N PRO A 185 23.12 5.07 -6.87
CA PRO A 185 22.07 4.29 -6.25
C PRO A 185 22.63 3.42 -5.12
N LEU A 186 21.93 3.41 -3.99
CA LEU A 186 22.22 2.57 -2.84
C LEU A 186 21.49 1.23 -3.02
N VAL A 187 22.22 0.13 -2.90
CA VAL A 187 21.69 -1.23 -3.02
C VAL A 187 21.82 -1.92 -1.67
N ALA A 188 20.83 -2.71 -1.28
CA ALA A 188 20.92 -3.52 -0.07
C ALA A 188 22.00 -4.59 -0.24
N GLU A 189 22.80 -4.82 0.79
CA GLU A 189 23.71 -5.97 0.81
C GLU A 189 22.86 -7.25 0.85
N LEU A 190 22.75 -7.92 -0.30
CA LEU A 190 22.41 -9.34 -0.31
C LEU A 190 23.68 -10.06 0.13
N GLY A 191 23.61 -10.84 1.21
CA GLY A 191 24.68 -11.80 1.51
C GLY A 191 24.90 -12.77 0.35
N ASP A 192 25.79 -13.74 0.53
CA ASP A 192 26.23 -14.66 -0.54
C ASP A 192 25.07 -15.41 -1.24
N VAL A 193 23.95 -15.61 -0.54
CA VAL A 193 22.73 -16.23 -1.07
C VAL A 193 21.54 -15.29 -0.88
N ASP A 194 20.80 -15.01 -1.94
CA ASP A 194 19.54 -14.28 -1.87
C ASP A 194 18.52 -15.11 -1.07
N PRO A 195 18.09 -14.66 0.14
CA PRO A 195 17.20 -15.44 1.00
C PRO A 195 15.80 -15.67 0.41
N PHE A 196 15.52 -15.11 -0.77
CA PHE A 196 14.25 -15.28 -1.48
C PHE A 196 14.38 -16.06 -2.80
N ILE A 197 15.60 -16.44 -3.21
CA ILE A 197 15.75 -17.50 -4.20
C ILE A 197 15.53 -18.80 -3.43
N VAL A 198 14.38 -19.43 -3.65
CA VAL A 198 14.17 -20.82 -3.25
C VAL A 198 15.16 -21.62 -4.08
N THR A 199 16.27 -22.01 -3.47
CA THR A 199 17.09 -23.10 -3.99
C THR A 199 16.25 -24.35 -3.77
N ASP A 200 15.62 -24.82 -4.84
CA ASP A 200 15.13 -26.21 -4.91
C ASP A 200 16.33 -27.17 -4.92
#